data_AF-A0A182SSS0-F1
#
_entry.id   AF-A0A182SSS0-F1
#
_cell.length_a   1.000
_cell.length_b   1.000
_cell.length_c   1.000
_cell.angle_alpha   90.00
_cell.angle_beta   90.00
_cell.angle_gamma   90.00
#
_symmetry.space_group_name_H-M   'P 1'
#
loop_
_entity.id
_entity.type
_entity.pdbx_description
1 polymer ?
#
loop_
_entity_poly.entity_id
_entity_poly.type
_entity_poly.pdbx_seq_one_letter_code
_entity_poly.pdbx_strand_id
1 'polypeptide(L)'
;MGWVMKPSKSLFLFVFTTLLICTAIAYFGYRTLTHEALLRYYQNQRLAQSHTSQVSSFIQGLLKQNAVHLSSVATYISLDSKALNQLVAQESSIDALFVLEKNRLLFPNTQVALTEKEKTWLQAISPIVQDPSLLYSHYFTDEQTLPTSGWYLSRELGDPLLIYWQQRGNQLIGFKFSYVKLLSDVINSLAFDYTPNTVRVADDGRLLYQSGDTELAKGQMPLDSLRLPYPLSAWQIDYYTKIPDGYS
;
A
#
# COMPACT_ATOMS: atom_id res chain seq x y z
N MET A 1 -17.43 -45.28 -69.76
CA MET A 1 -18.18 -46.01 -68.72
C MET A 1 -18.21 -45.13 -67.48
N GLY A 2 -19.27 -44.33 -67.29
CA GLY A 2 -19.36 -43.35 -66.20
C GLY A 2 -20.70 -43.48 -65.52
N TRP A 3 -20.75 -44.20 -64.40
CA TRP A 3 -21.93 -44.30 -63.55
C TRP A 3 -22.07 -43.00 -62.75
N VAL A 4 -22.99 -42.12 -63.15
CA VAL A 4 -23.42 -40.99 -62.32
C VAL A 4 -24.47 -41.52 -61.35
N MET A 5 -24.08 -41.82 -60.12
CA MET A 5 -25.02 -42.11 -59.03
C MET A 5 -25.85 -40.85 -58.74
N LYS A 6 -27.14 -40.91 -59.03
CA LYS A 6 -28.11 -39.88 -58.61
C LYS A 6 -28.22 -39.96 -57.08
N PRO A 7 -27.88 -38.91 -56.31
CA PRO A 7 -27.94 -38.99 -54.85
C PRO A 7 -29.38 -39.29 -54.44
N SER A 8 -29.57 -40.34 -53.65
CA SER A 8 -30.88 -40.64 -53.08
C SER A 8 -31.27 -39.52 -52.12
N LYS A 9 -32.55 -39.16 -52.07
CA LYS A 9 -33.07 -38.10 -51.17
C LYS A 9 -32.64 -38.32 -49.70
N SER A 10 -32.45 -39.58 -49.31
CA SER A 10 -31.94 -39.98 -47.99
C SER A 10 -30.48 -39.57 -47.75
N LEU A 11 -29.61 -39.69 -48.75
CA LEU A 11 -28.20 -39.32 -48.65
C LEU A 11 -28.04 -37.79 -48.53
N PHE A 12 -28.84 -37.02 -49.27
CA PHE A 12 -28.88 -35.56 -49.12
C PHE A 12 -29.36 -35.14 -47.73
N LEU A 13 -30.41 -35.78 -47.20
CA LEU A 13 -30.96 -35.48 -45.87
C LEU A 13 -29.96 -35.83 -44.75
N PHE A 14 -29.22 -36.93 -44.90
CA PHE A 14 -28.15 -37.30 -43.98
C PHE A 14 -27.02 -36.26 -43.98
N VAL A 15 -26.49 -35.90 -45.15
CA VAL A 15 -25.40 -34.90 -45.28
C VAL A 15 -25.81 -33.54 -44.72
N PHE A 16 -27.04 -33.09 -45.01
CA PHE A 16 -27.56 -31.83 -44.49
C PHE A 16 -27.69 -31.85 -42.96
N THR A 17 -28.18 -32.93 -42.39
CA THR A 17 -28.33 -33.08 -40.94
C THR A 17 -26.96 -33.11 -40.24
N THR A 18 -25.99 -33.84 -40.80
CA THR A 18 -24.61 -33.85 -40.28
C THR A 18 -23.97 -32.46 -40.34
N LEU A 19 -24.13 -31.74 -41.44
CA LEU A 19 -23.60 -30.38 -41.59
C LEU A 19 -24.21 -29.41 -40.56
N LEU A 20 -25.52 -29.52 -40.31
CA LEU A 20 -26.24 -28.71 -39.33
C LEU A 20 -25.74 -28.98 -37.90
N ILE A 21 -25.50 -30.25 -37.55
CA ILE A 21 -24.94 -30.62 -36.25
C ILE A 21 -23.51 -30.10 -36.10
N CYS A 22 -22.66 -30.26 -37.11
CA CYS A 22 -21.27 -29.76 -37.08
C CYS A 22 -21.20 -28.24 -36.93
N THR A 23 -22.04 -27.50 -37.67
CA THR A 23 -22.11 -26.04 -37.56
C THR A 23 -22.62 -25.59 -36.19
N ALA A 24 -23.62 -26.27 -35.63
CA ALA A 24 -24.07 -26.02 -34.26
C ALA A 24 -22.95 -26.28 -33.22
N ILE A 25 -22.23 -27.40 -33.32
CA ILE A 25 -21.10 -27.72 -32.42
C ILE A 25 -20.01 -26.66 -32.52
N ALA A 26 -19.65 -26.22 -33.73
CA ALA A 26 -18.64 -25.18 -33.93
C ALA A 26 -19.07 -23.84 -33.29
N TYR A 27 -20.34 -23.44 -33.47
CA TYR A 27 -20.90 -22.23 -32.87
C TYR A 27 -20.94 -22.29 -31.33
N PHE A 28 -21.41 -23.42 -30.78
CA PHE A 28 -21.43 -23.62 -29.33
C PHE A 28 -20.02 -23.71 -28.74
N GLY A 29 -19.07 -24.34 -29.44
CA GLY A 29 -17.66 -24.35 -29.05
C GLY A 29 -17.07 -22.95 -28.98
N TYR A 30 -17.26 -22.13 -30.03
CA TYR A 30 -16.80 -20.74 -30.05
C TYR A 30 -17.42 -19.89 -28.93
N ARG A 31 -18.73 -20.04 -28.70
CA ARG A 31 -19.44 -19.31 -27.64
C ARG A 31 -19.00 -19.74 -26.22
N THR A 32 -18.78 -21.03 -25.99
CA THR A 32 -18.32 -21.54 -24.69
C THR A 32 -16.89 -21.08 -24.40
N LEU A 33 -15.99 -21.15 -25.38
CA LEU A 33 -14.60 -20.68 -25.22
C LEU A 33 -14.52 -19.18 -24.90
N THR A 34 -15.36 -18.36 -25.52
CA THR A 34 -15.41 -16.91 -25.23
C THR A 34 -15.97 -16.62 -23.84
N HIS A 35 -16.98 -17.36 -23.37
CA HIS A 35 -17.52 -17.21 -22.02
C HIS A 35 -16.53 -17.67 -20.95
N GLU A 36 -15.84 -18.79 -21.16
CA GLU A 36 -14.80 -19.25 -20.24
C GLU A 36 -13.62 -18.28 -20.16
N ALA A 37 -13.15 -17.76 -21.29
CA ALA A 37 -12.05 -16.79 -21.32
C ALA A 37 -12.42 -15.50 -20.56
N LEU A 38 -13.64 -15.00 -20.77
CA LEU A 38 -14.15 -13.81 -20.08
C LEU A 38 -14.34 -14.06 -18.57
N LEU A 39 -14.85 -15.22 -18.17
CA LEU A 39 -14.99 -15.60 -16.76
C LEU A 39 -13.62 -15.69 -16.06
N ARG A 40 -12.63 -16.32 -16.69
CA ARG A 40 -11.25 -16.42 -16.16
C ARG A 40 -10.63 -15.03 -16.00
N TYR A 41 -10.83 -14.14 -16.96
CA TYR A 41 -10.38 -12.75 -16.86
C TYR A 41 -10.98 -12.05 -15.62
N TYR A 42 -12.30 -12.11 -15.43
CA TYR A 42 -12.95 -11.50 -14.27
C TYR A 42 -12.58 -12.16 -12.93
N GLN A 43 -12.33 -13.47 -12.93
CA GLN A 43 -11.84 -14.17 -11.73
C GLN A 43 -10.44 -13.69 -11.35
N ASN A 44 -9.53 -13.59 -12.31
CA ASN A 44 -8.18 -13.10 -12.07
C ASN A 44 -8.17 -11.62 -11.65
N GLN A 45 -9.02 -10.78 -12.25
CA GLN A 45 -9.14 -9.37 -11.85
C GLN A 45 -9.62 -9.23 -10.39
N ARG A 46 -10.64 -9.99 -9.99
CA ARG A 46 -11.14 -9.96 -8.61
C ARG A 46 -10.11 -10.49 -7.62
N LEU A 47 -9.36 -11.52 -8.01
CA LEU A 47 -8.26 -12.05 -7.22
C LEU A 47 -7.17 -10.99 -7.01
N ALA A 48 -6.77 -10.30 -8.10
CA ALA A 48 -5.80 -9.21 -8.04
C ALA A 48 -6.25 -8.09 -7.10
N GLN A 49 -7.49 -7.60 -7.27
CA GLN A 49 -8.10 -6.60 -6.39
C GLN A 49 -8.17 -7.04 -4.93
N SER A 50 -8.49 -8.31 -4.68
CA SER A 50 -8.51 -8.87 -3.33
C SER A 50 -7.12 -8.84 -2.70
N HIS A 51 -6.08 -9.21 -3.44
CA HIS A 51 -4.71 -9.22 -2.92
C HIS A 51 -4.15 -7.82 -2.71
N THR A 52 -4.33 -6.89 -3.65
CA THR A 52 -3.90 -5.49 -3.48
C THR A 52 -4.62 -4.85 -2.28
N SER A 53 -5.93 -5.11 -2.12
CA SER A 53 -6.71 -4.62 -0.97
C SER A 53 -6.28 -5.27 0.35
N GLN A 54 -5.94 -6.56 0.33
CA GLN A 54 -5.42 -7.27 1.50
C GLN A 54 -4.08 -6.70 1.96
N VAL A 55 -3.13 -6.53 1.04
CA VAL A 55 -1.82 -5.90 1.33
C VAL A 55 -2.01 -4.48 1.86
N SER A 56 -2.91 -3.70 1.25
CA SER A 56 -3.26 -2.36 1.72
C SER A 56 -3.81 -2.36 3.14
N SER A 57 -4.74 -3.26 3.44
CA SER A 57 -5.34 -3.39 4.76
C SER A 57 -4.31 -3.78 5.81
N PHE A 58 -3.33 -4.63 5.46
CA PHE A 58 -2.24 -4.98 6.37
C PHE A 58 -1.34 -3.78 6.69
N ILE A 59 -0.88 -3.05 5.67
CA ILE A 59 0.00 -1.87 5.88
C ILE A 59 -0.73 -0.81 6.71
N GLN A 60 -2.01 -0.55 6.41
CA GLN A 60 -2.83 0.37 7.20
C GLN A 60 -3.06 -0.15 8.62
N GLY A 61 -3.26 -1.45 8.80
CA GLY A 61 -3.38 -2.10 10.10
C GLY A 61 -2.14 -1.89 10.96
N LEU A 62 -0.95 -2.03 10.38
CA LEU A 62 0.34 -1.79 11.04
C LEU A 62 0.47 -0.33 11.50
N LEU A 63 0.16 0.64 10.62
CA LEU A 63 0.16 2.05 11.00
C LEU A 63 -0.84 2.35 12.11
N LYS A 64 -2.04 1.75 12.06
CA LYS A 64 -3.06 1.92 13.10
C LYS A 64 -2.60 1.33 14.43
N GLN A 65 -1.97 0.16 14.41
CA GLN A 65 -1.41 -0.47 15.62
C GLN A 65 -0.33 0.41 16.25
N ASN A 66 0.59 0.94 15.46
CA ASN A 66 1.62 1.85 15.92
C ASN A 66 1.03 3.17 16.47
N ALA A 67 -0.01 3.70 15.80
CA ALA A 67 -0.72 4.90 16.28
C ALA A 67 -1.36 4.66 17.65
N VAL A 68 -2.03 3.52 17.85
CA VAL A 68 -2.64 3.16 19.15
C VAL A 68 -1.57 3.07 20.25
N HIS A 69 -0.44 2.43 19.94
CA HIS A 69 0.67 2.33 20.88
C HIS A 69 1.23 3.72 21.26
N LEU A 70 1.59 4.54 20.27
CA LEU A 70 2.13 5.88 20.49
C LEU A 70 1.11 6.81 21.18
N SER A 71 -0.18 6.64 20.90
CA SER A 71 -1.25 7.37 21.56
C SER A 71 -1.32 7.05 23.06
N SER A 72 -1.18 5.77 23.42
CA SER A 72 -1.07 5.35 24.81
C SER A 72 0.16 5.98 25.48
N VAL A 73 1.31 5.93 24.82
CA VAL A 73 2.55 6.57 25.32
C VAL A 73 2.34 8.07 25.55
N ALA A 74 1.79 8.79 24.56
CA ALA A 74 1.51 10.23 24.64
C ALA A 74 0.60 10.62 25.81
N THR A 75 -0.39 9.76 26.10
CA THR A 75 -1.39 9.99 27.14
C THR A 75 -0.79 9.89 28.55
N TYR A 76 0.11 8.92 28.77
CA TYR A 76 0.60 8.59 30.11
C TYR A 76 2.02 9.05 30.42
N ILE A 77 2.83 9.41 29.40
CA ILE A 77 4.22 9.82 29.63
C ILE A 77 4.31 11.12 30.45
N SER A 78 5.33 11.20 31.30
CA SER A 78 5.73 12.45 31.96
C SER A 78 6.51 13.33 30.98
N LEU A 79 6.19 14.62 30.93
CA LEU A 79 6.79 15.56 29.97
C LEU A 79 8.08 16.21 30.48
N ASP A 80 8.72 15.64 31.49
CA ASP A 80 10.05 16.04 31.90
C ASP A 80 11.11 15.49 30.94
N SER A 81 12.19 16.26 30.72
CA SER A 81 13.21 15.91 29.75
C SER A 81 13.88 14.56 30.03
N LYS A 82 13.93 14.10 31.29
CA LYS A 82 14.55 12.81 31.64
C LYS A 82 13.68 11.65 31.18
N ALA A 83 12.37 11.69 31.46
CA ALA A 83 11.42 10.68 30.99
C ALA A 83 11.36 10.63 29.46
N LEU A 84 11.33 11.78 28.80
CA LEU A 84 11.31 11.87 27.33
C LEU A 84 12.58 11.30 26.68
N ASN A 85 13.76 11.62 27.22
CA ASN A 85 15.02 11.04 26.74
C ASN A 85 15.09 9.54 26.98
N GLN A 86 14.59 9.08 28.14
CA GLN A 86 14.54 7.65 28.45
C GLN A 86 13.61 6.89 27.50
N LEU A 87 12.46 7.46 27.11
CA LEU A 87 11.58 6.86 26.12
C LEU A 87 12.31 6.65 24.79
N VAL A 88 12.95 7.69 24.26
CA VAL A 88 13.70 7.61 22.98
C VAL A 88 14.85 6.60 23.06
N ALA A 89 15.45 6.41 24.23
CA ALA A 89 16.52 5.44 24.42
C ALA A 89 16.01 3.98 24.51
N GLN A 90 14.78 3.77 24.98
CA GLN A 90 14.21 2.43 25.20
C GLN A 90 13.39 1.93 24.01
N GLU A 91 12.69 2.83 23.32
CA GLU A 91 11.80 2.51 22.22
C GLU A 91 12.52 2.58 20.87
N SER A 92 12.91 1.42 20.34
CA SER A 92 13.56 1.31 19.02
C SER A 92 12.73 1.87 17.85
N SER A 93 11.42 2.05 18.04
CA SER A 93 10.51 2.59 17.03
C SER A 93 10.48 4.12 17.00
N ILE A 94 11.02 4.80 18.02
CA ILE A 94 10.98 6.25 18.19
C ILE A 94 12.39 6.81 18.06
N ASP A 95 12.68 7.47 16.94
CA ASP A 95 14.03 8.03 16.69
C ASP A 95 14.29 9.32 17.48
N ALA A 96 13.23 10.11 17.68
CA ALA A 96 13.20 11.40 18.35
C ALA A 96 11.75 11.79 18.69
N LEU A 97 11.57 12.83 19.51
CA LEU A 97 10.26 13.42 19.78
C LEU A 97 10.35 14.93 19.95
N PHE A 98 9.22 15.61 19.86
CA PHE A 98 9.07 17.01 20.22
C PHE A 98 7.85 17.23 21.10
N VAL A 99 7.89 18.29 21.90
CA VAL A 99 6.73 18.77 22.67
C VAL A 99 6.58 20.26 22.45
N LEU A 100 5.40 20.66 21.97
CA LEU A 100 5.00 22.06 21.85
C LEU A 100 3.95 22.38 22.92
N GLU A 101 3.99 23.59 23.45
CA GLU A 101 2.93 24.16 24.28
C GLU A 101 2.68 25.60 23.82
N LYS A 102 1.44 25.92 23.43
CA LYS A 102 1.10 27.24 22.84
C LYS A 102 2.05 27.65 21.71
N ASN A 103 2.36 26.72 20.80
CA ASN A 103 3.32 26.90 19.69
C ASN A 103 4.76 27.22 20.11
N ARG A 104 5.12 27.01 21.38
CA ARG A 104 6.49 27.10 21.87
C ARG A 104 7.07 25.72 22.06
N LEU A 105 8.27 25.49 21.54
CA LEU A 105 9.02 24.27 21.76
C LEU A 105 9.47 24.15 23.22
N LEU A 106 8.99 23.10 23.90
CA LEU A 106 9.41 22.72 25.25
C LEU A 106 10.49 21.62 25.22
N PHE A 107 10.40 20.71 24.25
CA PHE A 107 11.37 19.64 24.07
C PHE A 107 11.67 19.43 22.57
N PRO A 108 12.95 19.24 22.17
CA PRO A 108 14.15 19.28 23.01
C PRO A 108 14.46 20.69 23.56
N ASN A 109 15.17 20.77 24.70
CA ASN A 109 15.46 22.04 25.36
C ASN A 109 16.58 22.80 24.63
N THR A 110 16.22 23.88 23.93
CA THR A 110 17.15 24.71 23.17
C THR A 110 18.01 25.65 24.02
N GLN A 111 17.80 25.70 25.33
CA GLN A 111 18.59 26.54 26.26
C GLN A 111 19.89 25.88 26.70
N VAL A 112 20.04 24.57 26.46
CA VAL A 112 21.24 23.79 26.79
C VAL A 112 22.01 23.52 25.51
N ALA A 113 23.31 23.25 25.62
CA ALA A 113 24.12 22.83 24.49
C ALA A 113 23.52 21.56 23.85
N LEU A 114 23.15 21.68 22.57
CA LEU A 114 22.53 20.61 21.81
C LEU A 114 23.59 19.73 21.13
N THR A 115 23.32 18.44 21.11
CA THR A 115 24.07 17.47 20.30
C THR A 115 23.79 17.67 18.81
N GLU A 116 24.68 17.17 17.95
CA GLU A 116 24.45 17.23 16.49
C GLU A 116 23.15 16.52 16.07
N LYS A 117 22.80 15.39 16.72
CA LYS A 117 21.54 14.69 16.49
C LYS A 117 20.33 15.59 16.78
N GLU A 118 20.36 16.33 17.88
CA GLU A 118 19.28 17.26 18.27
C GLU A 118 19.21 18.47 17.33
N LYS A 119 20.35 18.99 16.86
CA LYS A 119 20.37 20.08 15.87
C LYS A 119 19.72 19.66 14.56
N THR A 120 20.09 18.48 14.03
CA THR A 120 19.46 17.92 12.83
C THR A 120 17.97 17.70 13.04
N TRP A 121 17.57 17.22 14.22
CA TRP A 121 16.16 17.04 14.55
C TRP A 121 15.39 18.37 14.56
N LEU A 122 15.93 19.40 15.21
CA LEU A 122 15.34 20.74 15.24
C LEU A 122 15.18 21.35 13.85
N GLN A 123 16.18 21.15 12.97
CA GLN A 123 16.08 21.57 11.58
C GLN A 123 14.93 20.86 10.86
N ALA A 124 14.78 19.55 11.09
CA ALA A 124 13.71 18.75 10.48
C ALA A 124 12.30 19.17 10.90
N ILE A 125 12.12 19.57 12.17
CA ILE A 125 10.81 20.00 12.68
C ILE A 125 10.59 21.52 12.60
N SER A 126 11.58 22.31 12.17
CA SER A 126 11.47 23.77 12.13
C SER A 126 10.18 24.27 11.45
N PRO A 127 9.75 23.74 10.29
CA PRO A 127 8.48 24.13 9.68
C PRO A 127 7.27 23.84 10.59
N ILE A 128 7.26 22.69 11.27
CA ILE A 128 6.18 22.26 12.17
C ILE A 128 6.14 23.12 13.44
N VAL A 129 7.30 23.52 13.96
CA VAL A 129 7.39 24.40 15.13
C VAL A 129 6.87 25.80 14.80
N GLN A 130 7.17 26.30 13.59
CA GLN A 130 6.70 27.60 13.12
C GLN A 130 5.20 27.59 12.82
N ASP A 131 4.71 26.52 12.17
CA ASP A 131 3.31 26.34 11.84
C ASP A 131 2.85 24.90 12.15
N PRO A 132 2.29 24.65 13.34
CA PRO A 132 1.77 23.33 13.70
C PRO A 132 0.59 22.85 12.84
N SER A 133 -0.04 23.74 12.06
CA SER A 133 -1.15 23.37 11.17
C SER A 133 -0.77 22.43 10.05
N LEU A 134 0.52 22.39 9.71
CA LEU A 134 1.07 21.42 8.75
C LEU A 134 0.80 19.97 9.15
N LEU A 135 0.71 19.67 10.45
CA LEU A 135 0.46 18.31 10.95
C LEU A 135 -0.98 17.83 10.66
N TYR A 136 -1.94 18.75 10.64
CA TYR A 136 -3.36 18.42 10.49
C TYR A 136 -3.99 18.94 9.19
N SER A 137 -3.23 19.62 8.35
CA SER A 137 -3.66 20.15 7.05
C SER A 137 -4.32 19.09 6.15
N HIS A 138 -3.83 17.85 6.22
CA HIS A 138 -4.33 16.71 5.43
C HIS A 138 -5.65 16.11 5.93
N TYR A 139 -6.13 16.54 7.09
CA TYR A 139 -7.34 15.99 7.74
C TYR A 139 -8.54 16.95 7.66
N PHE A 140 -8.38 18.13 7.06
CA PHE A 140 -9.50 19.04 6.81
C PHE A 140 -10.34 18.52 5.64
N THR A 141 -11.29 17.63 5.93
CA THR A 141 -12.30 17.18 4.96
C THR A 141 -13.70 17.66 5.34
N ASP A 142 -13.95 17.96 6.62
CA ASP A 142 -15.20 18.53 7.13
C ASP A 142 -14.91 19.54 8.27
N GLU A 143 -15.52 20.72 8.22
CA GLU A 143 -15.24 21.90 9.08
C GLU A 143 -15.53 21.75 10.59
N GLN A 144 -15.81 20.55 11.11
CA GLN A 144 -16.48 20.44 12.42
C GLN A 144 -15.65 19.89 13.57
N THR A 145 -14.49 19.28 13.33
CA THR A 145 -13.58 18.88 14.43
C THR A 145 -12.13 18.93 14.00
N LEU A 146 -11.32 19.77 14.66
CA LEU A 146 -9.87 19.68 14.56
C LEU A 146 -9.42 18.27 15.03
N PRO A 147 -8.66 17.52 14.23
CA PRO A 147 -8.15 16.23 14.64
C PRO A 147 -7.27 16.38 15.89
N THR A 148 -7.40 15.44 16.82
CA THR A 148 -6.60 15.42 18.06
C THR A 148 -5.35 14.56 17.95
N SER A 149 -5.22 13.76 16.89
CA SER A 149 -4.03 12.99 16.59
C SER A 149 -4.00 12.58 15.12
N GLY A 150 -2.82 12.20 14.63
CA GLY A 150 -2.65 11.77 13.25
C GLY A 150 -1.23 11.40 12.92
N TRP A 151 -1.08 10.81 11.74
CA TRP A 151 0.21 10.69 11.08
C TRP A 151 0.50 11.93 10.25
N TYR A 152 1.78 12.23 10.10
CA TYR A 152 2.35 13.22 9.20
C TYR A 152 3.55 12.62 8.49
N LEU A 153 3.64 12.78 7.18
CA LEU A 153 4.80 12.35 6.39
C LEU A 153 5.28 13.50 5.51
N SER A 154 6.54 13.89 5.67
CA SER A 154 7.23 14.81 4.76
C SER A 154 8.48 14.17 4.17
N ARG A 155 8.87 14.62 2.97
CA ARG A 155 10.06 14.16 2.24
C ARG A 155 10.95 15.32 1.79
N GLU A 156 10.69 16.54 2.26
CA GLU A 156 11.34 17.76 1.77
C GLU A 156 12.84 17.81 2.08
N LEU A 157 13.28 17.14 3.15
CA LEU A 157 14.66 17.18 3.66
C LEU A 157 15.45 15.89 3.36
N GLY A 158 15.05 15.17 2.30
CA GLY A 158 15.72 13.95 1.84
C GLY A 158 15.17 12.68 2.48
N ASP A 159 15.43 12.46 3.77
CA ASP A 159 14.91 11.29 4.48
C ASP A 159 13.42 11.45 4.82
N PRO A 160 12.59 10.38 4.68
CA PRO A 160 11.19 10.43 5.07
C PRO A 160 11.02 10.78 6.54
N LEU A 161 10.38 11.91 6.81
CA LEU A 161 10.02 12.38 8.13
C LEU A 161 8.60 11.89 8.46
N LEU A 162 8.52 10.68 9.02
CA LEU A 162 7.27 10.12 9.52
C LEU A 162 7.08 10.51 10.99
N ILE A 163 6.01 11.25 11.28
CA ILE A 163 5.66 11.72 12.62
C ILE A 163 4.26 11.21 12.98
N TYR A 164 4.14 10.60 14.15
CA TYR A 164 2.84 10.49 14.81
C TYR A 164 2.68 11.65 15.78
N TRP A 165 1.58 12.38 15.71
CA TRP A 165 1.33 13.51 16.60
C TRP A 165 0.01 13.33 17.36
N GLN A 166 -0.03 13.88 18.58
CA GLN A 166 -1.23 13.88 19.42
C GLN A 166 -1.29 15.15 20.28
N GLN A 167 -2.47 15.73 20.35
CA GLN A 167 -2.84 16.79 21.25
C GLN A 167 -3.18 16.21 22.64
N ARG A 168 -2.56 16.76 23.68
CA ARG A 168 -2.83 16.47 25.09
C ARG A 168 -3.12 17.78 25.82
N GLY A 169 -4.40 18.13 25.92
CA GLY A 169 -4.80 19.44 26.42
C GLY A 169 -4.21 20.56 25.57
N ASN A 170 -3.35 21.38 26.17
CA ASN A 170 -2.70 22.51 25.50
C ASN A 170 -1.29 22.19 24.95
N GLN A 171 -0.90 20.92 25.02
CA GLN A 171 0.38 20.42 24.54
C GLN A 171 0.19 19.58 23.29
N LEU A 172 1.13 19.67 22.37
CA LEU A 172 1.20 18.86 21.16
C LEU A 172 2.49 18.05 21.22
N ILE A 173 2.34 16.73 21.21
CA ILE A 173 3.45 15.78 21.29
C ILE A 173 3.59 15.13 19.92
N GLY A 174 4.79 15.13 19.36
CA GLY A 174 5.09 14.44 18.11
C GLY A 174 6.25 13.47 18.27
N PHE A 175 6.07 12.26 17.76
CA PHE A 175 7.07 11.20 17.76
C PHE A 175 7.57 10.99 16.34
N LYS A 176 8.89 11.13 16.12
CA LYS A 176 9.52 10.67 14.88
C LYS A 176 9.55 9.16 14.90
N PHE A 177 8.70 8.54 14.10
CA PHE A 177 8.67 7.09 13.95
C PHE A 177 9.73 6.64 12.95
N SER A 178 10.44 5.56 13.27
CA SER A 178 11.47 5.02 12.40
C SER A 178 10.86 4.47 11.11
N TYR A 179 11.13 5.13 9.99
CA TYR A 179 10.69 4.66 8.67
C TYR A 179 11.33 3.32 8.30
N VAL A 180 12.58 3.08 8.75
CA VAL A 180 13.27 1.80 8.56
C VAL A 180 12.54 0.68 9.32
N LYS A 181 12.10 0.93 10.56
CA LYS A 181 11.30 -0.03 11.32
C LYS A 181 9.98 -0.33 10.63
N LEU A 182 9.28 0.70 10.13
CA LEU A 182 8.04 0.53 9.36
C LEU A 182 8.27 -0.38 8.15
N LEU A 183 9.30 -0.10 7.35
CA LEU A 183 9.64 -0.91 6.17
C LEU A 183 9.95 -2.36 6.56
N SER A 184 10.74 -2.56 7.61
CA SER A 184 11.06 -3.91 8.10
C SER A 184 9.81 -4.68 8.53
N ASP A 185 8.90 -4.04 9.25
CA ASP A 185 7.65 -4.65 9.71
C ASP A 185 6.72 -4.96 8.53
N VAL A 186 6.65 -4.08 7.53
CA VAL A 186 5.92 -4.35 6.29
C VAL A 186 6.51 -5.55 5.55
N ILE A 187 7.82 -5.59 5.32
CA ILE A 187 8.47 -6.71 4.61
C ILE A 187 8.25 -8.04 5.34
N ASN A 188 8.42 -8.05 6.67
CA ASN A 188 8.24 -9.25 7.49
C ASN A 188 6.78 -9.73 7.51
N SER A 189 5.81 -8.82 7.46
CA SER A 189 4.39 -9.16 7.47
C SER A 189 3.84 -9.50 6.08
N LEU A 190 4.46 -9.04 4.99
CA LEU A 190 4.03 -9.30 3.61
C LEU A 190 4.60 -10.58 3.00
N ALA A 191 5.35 -11.38 3.73
CA ALA A 191 5.93 -12.66 3.30
C ALA A 191 4.88 -13.78 3.07
N PHE A 192 3.79 -13.46 2.37
CA PHE A 192 2.82 -14.42 1.86
C PHE A 192 3.33 -15.04 0.56
N ASP A 193 2.99 -16.29 0.34
CA ASP A 193 3.22 -16.96 -0.93
C ASP A 193 2.13 -16.55 -1.93
N TYR A 194 2.51 -15.76 -2.93
CA TYR A 194 1.65 -15.35 -4.04
C TYR A 194 1.92 -16.15 -5.32
N THR A 195 2.77 -17.18 -5.27
CA THR A 195 3.12 -17.97 -6.45
C THR A 195 1.87 -18.61 -7.10
N PRO A 196 1.79 -18.67 -8.44
CA PRO A 196 2.79 -18.23 -9.42
C PRO A 196 2.78 -16.73 -9.73
N ASN A 197 1.89 -15.95 -9.13
CA ASN A 197 1.72 -14.52 -9.37
C ASN A 197 2.72 -13.68 -8.55
N THR A 198 2.74 -12.37 -8.79
CA THR A 198 3.70 -11.46 -8.14
C THR A 198 3.01 -10.21 -7.62
N VAL A 199 3.21 -9.91 -6.34
CA VAL A 199 2.87 -8.63 -5.72
C VAL A 199 4.13 -7.80 -5.60
N ARG A 200 4.05 -6.53 -6.01
CA ARG A 200 5.08 -5.52 -5.76
C ARG A 200 4.52 -4.41 -4.90
N VAL A 201 5.34 -3.93 -3.97
CA VAL A 201 5.08 -2.69 -3.23
C VAL A 201 6.22 -1.73 -3.55
N ALA A 202 5.86 -0.53 -4.00
CA ALA A 202 6.80 0.52 -4.34
C ALA A 202 6.44 1.82 -3.63
N ASP A 203 7.43 2.66 -3.39
CA ASP A 203 7.33 4.01 -2.84
C ASP A 203 7.81 5.00 -3.89
N ASP A 204 6.87 5.70 -4.54
CA ASP A 204 7.14 6.60 -5.67
C ASP A 204 8.02 5.96 -6.76
N GLY A 205 7.70 4.71 -7.11
CA GLY A 205 8.44 3.91 -8.10
C GLY A 205 9.69 3.20 -7.55
N ARG A 206 10.17 3.53 -6.35
CA ARG A 206 11.24 2.77 -5.69
C ARG A 206 10.69 1.46 -5.14
N LEU A 207 11.17 0.33 -5.64
CA LEU A 207 10.76 -1.00 -5.15
C LEU A 207 11.10 -1.15 -3.65
N LEU A 208 10.09 -1.43 -2.84
CA LEU A 208 10.24 -1.74 -1.41
C LEU A 208 10.18 -3.26 -1.17
N TYR A 209 9.29 -3.95 -1.88
CA TYR A 209 9.07 -5.38 -1.71
C TYR A 209 8.57 -6.01 -3.02
N GLN A 210 8.99 -7.25 -3.29
CA GLN A 210 8.45 -8.11 -4.33
C GLN A 210 8.25 -9.52 -3.75
N SER A 211 7.09 -10.12 -4.01
CA SER A 211 6.87 -11.51 -3.66
C SER A 211 7.52 -12.47 -4.65
N GLY A 212 8.41 -13.33 -4.16
CA GLY A 212 9.06 -14.37 -4.95
C GLY A 212 10.04 -13.86 -6.01
N ASP A 213 10.69 -14.81 -6.67
CA ASP A 213 11.81 -14.54 -7.59
C ASP A 213 11.38 -14.51 -9.06
N THR A 214 10.09 -14.32 -9.33
CA THR A 214 9.57 -14.29 -10.70
C THR A 214 10.03 -13.02 -11.39
N GLU A 215 10.79 -13.17 -12.48
CA GLU A 215 11.19 -12.06 -13.32
C GLU A 215 9.96 -11.59 -14.13
N LEU A 216 9.56 -10.33 -13.92
CA LEU A 216 8.49 -9.74 -14.71
C LEU A 216 8.99 -9.45 -16.12
N ALA A 217 8.17 -9.76 -17.13
CA ALA A 217 8.50 -9.45 -18.50
C ALA A 217 8.66 -7.92 -18.68
N LYS A 218 9.58 -7.50 -19.56
CA LYS A 218 9.78 -6.08 -19.86
C LYS A 218 8.48 -5.45 -20.38
N GLY A 219 8.02 -4.39 -19.71
CA GLY A 219 6.79 -3.69 -20.07
C GLY A 219 5.49 -4.40 -19.64
N GLN A 220 5.58 -5.46 -18.83
CA GLN A 220 4.39 -6.10 -18.27
C GLN A 220 3.58 -5.11 -17.43
N MET A 221 2.30 -4.96 -17.75
CA MET A 221 1.38 -4.13 -16.97
C MET A 221 0.80 -4.92 -15.80
N PRO A 222 0.57 -4.27 -14.63
CA PRO A 222 -0.12 -4.90 -13.53
C PRO A 222 -1.58 -5.18 -13.90
N LEU A 223 -2.10 -6.30 -13.42
CA LEU A 223 -3.52 -6.65 -13.53
C LEU A 223 -4.38 -5.76 -12.62
N ASP A 224 -3.84 -5.41 -11.45
CA ASP A 224 -4.45 -4.44 -10.54
C ASP A 224 -3.36 -3.58 -9.89
N SER A 225 -3.70 -2.31 -9.65
CA SER A 225 -2.82 -1.34 -9.01
C SER A 225 -3.61 -0.51 -8.01
N LEU A 226 -3.11 -0.42 -6.79
CA LEU A 226 -3.75 0.29 -5.70
C LEU A 226 -2.74 1.21 -5.01
N ARG A 227 -3.09 2.51 -4.91
CA ARG A 227 -2.33 3.46 -4.09
C ARG A 227 -2.87 3.49 -2.67
N LEU A 228 -1.96 3.54 -1.70
CA LEU A 228 -2.35 3.64 -0.30
C LEU A 228 -2.96 5.03 0.00
N PRO A 229 -3.84 5.12 1.00
CA PRO A 229 -4.28 6.41 1.53
C PRO A 229 -3.14 7.12 2.28
N TYR A 230 -3.38 8.39 2.62
CA TYR A 230 -2.52 9.14 3.54
C TYR A 230 -2.30 8.37 4.86
N PRO A 231 -1.10 8.36 5.46
CA PRO A 231 0.09 9.15 5.13
C PRO A 231 0.99 8.55 4.03
N LEU A 232 0.75 7.32 3.59
CA LEU A 232 1.62 6.61 2.63
C LEU A 232 1.14 6.76 1.19
N SER A 233 0.60 7.91 0.80
CA SER A 233 -0.03 8.11 -0.52
C SER A 233 0.93 7.95 -1.72
N ALA A 234 2.23 8.01 -1.48
CA ALA A 234 3.26 7.71 -2.47
C ALA A 234 3.46 6.20 -2.71
N TRP A 235 2.91 5.34 -1.84
CA TRP A 235 3.06 3.90 -1.95
C TRP A 235 2.02 3.32 -2.90
N GLN A 236 2.48 2.40 -3.73
CA GLN A 236 1.68 1.69 -4.72
C GLN A 236 1.88 0.19 -4.55
N ILE A 237 0.78 -0.54 -4.62
CA ILE A 237 0.73 -2.00 -4.60
C ILE A 237 0.27 -2.46 -5.98
N ASP A 238 1.11 -3.23 -6.64
CA ASP A 238 0.87 -3.75 -7.98
C ASP A 238 0.78 -5.28 -7.94
N TYR A 239 -0.23 -5.83 -8.61
CA TYR A 239 -0.42 -7.27 -8.77
C TYR A 239 -0.21 -7.69 -10.21
N TYR A 240 0.69 -8.63 -10.43
CA TYR A 240 1.04 -9.18 -11.73
C TYR A 240 0.67 -10.66 -11.78
N THR A 241 0.07 -11.08 -12.90
CA THR A 241 -0.12 -12.50 -13.16
C THR A 241 1.09 -13.08 -13.89
N LYS A 242 1.43 -14.35 -13.65
CA LYS A 242 2.42 -15.03 -14.48
C LYS A 242 1.89 -15.10 -15.92
N ILE A 243 2.68 -14.63 -16.88
CA ILE A 243 2.38 -14.85 -18.29
C ILE A 243 2.62 -16.35 -18.57
N PRO A 244 1.63 -17.11 -19.06
CA PRO A 244 1.83 -18.51 -19.40
C PRO A 244 2.89 -18.63 -20.50
N ASP A 245 3.85 -19.53 -20.33
CA ASP A 245 4.88 -19.86 -21.33
C ASP A 245 4.18 -20.23 -22.65
N GLY A 246 4.29 -19.38 -23.69
CA GLY A 246 3.65 -19.60 -25.00
C GLY A 246 3.09 -18.36 -25.71
N TYR A 247 3.08 -17.19 -25.05
CA TYR A 247 2.74 -15.91 -25.69
C TYR A 247 3.87 -14.90 -25.48
N SER A 248 4.96 -15.08 -26.22
CA SER A 248 6.09 -14.15 -26.36
C SER A 248 6.34 -13.86 -27.82
#